data_AF-A0A834LA66-F1
#
_entry.id   AF-A0A834LA66-F1
#
_cell.length_a   1.000
_cell.length_b   1.000
_cell.length_c   1.000
_cell.angle_alpha   90.00
_cell.angle_beta   90.00
_cell.angle_gamma   90.00
#
_symmetry.space_group_name_H-M   'P 1'
#
loop_
_entity.id
_entity.type
_entity.pdbx_description
1 polymer ?
#
loop_
_entity_poly.entity_id
_entity_poly.type
_entity_poly.pdbx_seq_one_letter_code
_entity_poly.pdbx_strand_id
1 'polypeptide(L)'
;MSAPPFTDTSVLQQPLVDILRRCSPDCVVTDTFHRWAADAVDGVGIPRVIFNGNCCFARCCEDSVKRDWPHKKVGSDSEPFALEGLPDRIELTRSQLPVFVRTRTEFPGKSMRAEQNSFGQVVNSFYELEPAYVEYYRNQMGKKAWLIGPRKIVVGRDKVEAAVKKLMGGSEEAEMMTRRAKELAERTTSVVEERGSSWNDVEALIGELKSCWKQK
;
A
#
# COMPACT_ATOMS: atom_id res chain seq x y z
N MET A 1 17.17 -14.89 -9.70
CA MET A 1 15.90 -15.61 -9.43
C MET A 1 15.00 -14.68 -8.64
N SER A 2 13.87 -14.25 -9.19
CA SER A 2 12.84 -13.54 -8.42
C SER A 2 12.15 -14.56 -7.53
N ALA A 3 12.14 -14.32 -6.22
CA ALA A 3 11.39 -15.17 -5.30
C ALA A 3 9.90 -15.19 -5.73
N PRO A 4 9.21 -16.33 -5.62
CA PRO A 4 7.78 -16.40 -5.92
C PRO A 4 7.02 -15.40 -5.01
N PRO A 5 5.86 -14.88 -5.46
CA PRO A 5 5.12 -13.81 -4.78
C PRO A 5 4.68 -14.16 -3.34
N PHE A 6 4.88 -15.41 -2.93
CA PHE A 6 4.65 -15.90 -1.57
C PHE A 6 5.85 -16.75 -1.16
N THR A 7 6.95 -16.10 -0.83
CA THR A 7 8.00 -16.78 -0.06
C THR A 7 7.50 -16.87 1.37
N ASP A 8 7.24 -18.07 1.85
CA ASP A 8 6.89 -18.27 3.26
C ASP A 8 8.10 -17.89 4.12
N THR A 9 7.96 -16.79 4.85
CA THR A 9 8.98 -16.24 5.74
C THR A 9 8.68 -16.55 7.22
N SER A 10 7.69 -17.40 7.52
CA SER A 10 7.29 -17.72 8.90
C SER A 10 8.41 -18.35 9.74
N VAL A 11 9.42 -18.93 9.10
CA VAL A 11 10.67 -19.38 9.75
C VAL A 11 11.39 -18.27 10.52
N LEU A 12 11.13 -17.00 10.19
CA LEU A 12 11.70 -15.82 10.85
C LEU A 12 10.93 -15.39 12.11
N GLN A 13 9.82 -16.05 12.44
CA GLN A 13 8.97 -15.68 13.57
C GLN A 13 9.72 -15.69 14.90
N GLN A 14 10.37 -16.81 15.24
CA GLN A 14 11.10 -16.92 16.52
C GLN A 14 12.32 -15.98 16.57
N PRO A 15 13.18 -15.90 15.52
CA PRO A 15 14.26 -14.91 15.48
C PRO A 15 13.79 -13.46 15.66
N LEU A 16 12.63 -13.10 15.08
CA LEU A 16 12.03 -11.78 15.26
C LEU A 16 11.65 -11.53 16.72
N VAL A 17 10.92 -12.47 17.35
CA VAL A 17 10.52 -12.36 18.77
C VAL A 17 11.73 -12.17 19.68
N ASP A 18 12.80 -12.93 19.45
CA ASP A 18 14.01 -12.87 20.27
C ASP A 18 14.71 -11.49 20.15
N ILE A 19 14.78 -10.94 18.94
CA ILE A 19 15.32 -9.59 18.71
C ILE A 19 14.42 -8.53 19.34
N LEU A 20 13.10 -8.65 19.23
CA LEU A 20 12.15 -7.70 19.81
C LEU A 20 12.24 -7.66 21.33
N ARG A 21 12.38 -8.81 22.00
CA ARG A 21 12.60 -8.88 23.45
C ARG A 21 13.94 -8.30 23.88
N ARG A 22 14.99 -8.50 23.08
CA ARG A 22 16.33 -8.00 23.38
C ARG A 22 16.45 -6.48 23.18
N CYS A 23 15.92 -5.97 22.07
CA CYS A 23 16.07 -4.57 21.67
C CYS A 23 14.95 -3.68 22.22
N SER A 24 13.78 -4.25 22.53
CA SER A 24 12.61 -3.54 23.03
C SER A 24 12.31 -2.22 22.30
N PRO A 25 12.18 -2.23 20.96
CA PRO A 25 11.92 -1.00 20.20
C PRO A 25 10.58 -0.38 20.59
N ASP A 26 10.47 0.95 20.46
CA ASP A 26 9.24 1.68 20.79
C ASP A 26 8.08 1.39 19.81
N CYS A 27 8.42 0.96 18.59
CA CYS A 27 7.47 0.57 17.54
C CYS A 27 8.16 -0.32 16.49
N VAL A 28 7.38 -1.17 15.81
CA VAL A 28 7.82 -1.97 14.66
C VAL A 28 6.97 -1.63 13.44
N VAL A 29 7.61 -1.45 12.29
CA VAL A 29 6.91 -1.35 11.00
C VAL A 29 6.93 -2.71 10.31
N THR A 30 5.76 -3.27 10.03
CA THR A 30 5.63 -4.58 9.35
C THR A 30 4.95 -4.43 8.00
N ASP A 31 5.48 -5.06 6.96
CA ASP A 31 4.83 -5.13 5.66
C ASP A 31 3.53 -5.95 5.72
N THR A 32 2.49 -5.50 5.00
CA THR A 32 1.14 -6.11 5.02
C THR A 32 1.11 -7.58 4.56
N PHE A 33 2.09 -8.03 3.76
CA PHE A 33 2.16 -9.43 3.31
C PHE A 33 2.75 -10.37 4.37
N HIS A 34 3.47 -9.85 5.36
CA HIS A 34 4.08 -10.64 6.44
C HIS A 34 3.10 -10.91 7.58
N ARG A 35 2.00 -11.61 7.29
CA ARG A 35 0.90 -11.80 8.25
C ARG A 35 1.33 -12.46 9.57
N TRP A 36 2.30 -13.36 9.54
CA TRP A 36 2.86 -14.01 10.75
C TRP A 36 3.58 -13.01 11.68
N ALA A 37 4.10 -11.91 11.14
CA ALA A 37 4.84 -10.91 11.92
C ALA A 37 3.90 -10.10 12.83
N ALA A 38 2.63 -9.95 12.45
CA ALA A 38 1.63 -9.29 13.29
C ALA A 38 1.46 -10.04 14.62
N ASP A 39 1.21 -11.35 14.56
CA ASP A 39 1.04 -12.19 15.76
C ASP A 39 2.33 -12.18 16.63
N ALA A 40 3.50 -12.17 16.00
CA ALA A 40 4.79 -12.13 16.68
C ALA A 40 5.03 -10.83 17.44
N VAL A 41 4.79 -9.68 16.80
CA VAL A 41 5.00 -8.35 17.40
C VAL A 41 3.95 -8.08 18.47
N ASP A 42 2.67 -8.37 18.17
CA ASP A 42 1.56 -8.14 19.09
C ASP A 42 1.73 -8.99 20.37
N GLY A 43 2.23 -10.23 20.24
CA GLY A 43 2.51 -11.12 21.37
C GLY A 43 3.64 -10.65 22.31
N VAL A 44 4.50 -9.73 21.86
CA VAL A 44 5.54 -9.09 22.71
C VAL A 44 5.04 -7.77 23.32
N GLY A 45 3.88 -7.26 22.85
CA GLY A 45 3.27 -6.03 23.38
C GLY A 45 3.91 -4.73 22.86
N ILE A 46 4.61 -4.78 21.72
CA ILE A 46 5.23 -3.62 21.08
C ILE A 46 4.24 -3.01 20.07
N PRO A 47 4.06 -1.67 20.05
CA PRO A 47 3.25 -1.01 19.03
C PRO A 47 3.68 -1.36 17.60
N ARG A 48 2.70 -1.60 16.72
CA ARG A 48 2.93 -1.99 15.34
C ARG A 48 2.29 -1.04 14.36
N VAL A 49 3.06 -0.58 13.38
CA VAL A 49 2.58 0.17 12.21
C VAL A 49 2.68 -0.72 10.98
N ILE A 50 1.68 -0.69 10.11
CA ILE A 50 1.69 -1.49 8.88
C ILE A 50 2.29 -0.67 7.75
N PHE A 51 3.25 -1.22 7.02
CA PHE A 51 3.65 -0.68 5.72
C PHE A 51 2.81 -1.29 4.60
N ASN A 52 2.19 -0.42 3.82
CA ASN A 52 1.41 -0.79 2.66
C ASN A 52 2.03 -0.20 1.40
N GLY A 53 2.58 -1.09 0.56
CA GLY A 53 3.15 -0.70 -0.73
C GLY A 53 2.10 -0.36 -1.79
N ASN A 54 0.83 -0.72 -1.58
CA ASN A 54 -0.26 -0.37 -2.49
C ASN A 54 -0.75 1.06 -2.18
N CYS A 55 -1.16 1.79 -3.22
CA CYS A 55 -1.82 3.09 -3.07
C CYS A 55 -3.22 2.96 -2.44
N CYS A 56 -3.78 4.08 -1.97
CA CYS A 56 -5.12 4.11 -1.38
C CYS A 56 -6.18 3.63 -2.38
N PHE A 57 -6.10 4.06 -3.65
CA PHE A 57 -6.96 3.62 -4.74
C PHE A 57 -7.07 2.09 -4.83
N ALA A 58 -5.92 1.41 -4.89
CA ALA A 58 -5.87 -0.04 -5.01
C ALA A 58 -6.48 -0.73 -3.78
N ARG A 59 -6.26 -0.18 -2.58
CA ARG A 59 -6.83 -0.73 -1.34
C ARG A 59 -8.33 -0.53 -1.23
N CYS A 60 -8.85 0.62 -1.65
CA CYS A 60 -10.28 0.88 -1.75
C CYS A 60 -10.95 -0.06 -2.76
N CYS A 61 -10.32 -0.27 -3.93
CA CYS A 61 -10.81 -1.22 -4.92
C CYS A 61 -10.83 -2.65 -4.37
N GLU A 62 -9.76 -3.08 -3.71
CA GLU A 62 -9.68 -4.41 -3.10
C GLU A 62 -10.73 -4.62 -2.01
N ASP A 63 -11.02 -3.60 -1.21
CA ASP A 63 -12.07 -3.63 -0.20
C ASP A 63 -13.47 -3.77 -0.83
N SER A 64 -13.77 -2.95 -1.84
CA SER A 64 -15.03 -3.02 -2.60
C SER A 64 -15.24 -4.41 -3.24
N VAL A 65 -14.18 -4.99 -3.82
CA VAL A 65 -14.22 -6.36 -4.36
C VAL A 65 -14.52 -7.40 -3.29
N LYS A 66 -14.01 -7.25 -2.07
CA LYS A 66 -14.19 -8.21 -0.96
C LYS A 66 -15.54 -8.09 -0.26
N ARG A 67 -16.16 -6.90 -0.28
CA ARG A 67 -17.45 -6.67 0.39
C ARG A 67 -18.56 -7.51 -0.22
N ASP A 68 -18.67 -7.50 -1.55
CA ASP A 68 -19.83 -8.06 -2.26
C ASP A 68 -19.47 -9.12 -3.32
N TRP A 69 -18.18 -9.41 -3.49
CA TRP A 69 -17.65 -10.38 -4.47
C TRP A 69 -18.26 -10.25 -5.88
N PRO A 70 -18.31 -9.04 -6.48
CA PRO A 70 -19.02 -8.82 -7.75
C PRO A 70 -18.49 -9.70 -8.90
N HIS A 71 -17.17 -9.97 -8.91
CA HIS A 71 -16.52 -10.86 -9.87
C HIS A 71 -17.01 -12.32 -9.84
N LYS A 72 -17.73 -12.75 -8.79
CA LYS A 72 -18.36 -14.09 -8.73
C LYS A 72 -19.77 -14.10 -9.30
N LYS A 73 -20.35 -12.93 -9.56
CA LYS A 73 -21.72 -12.77 -10.07
C LYS A 73 -21.78 -12.74 -11.61
N VAL A 74 -20.63 -12.54 -12.26
CA VAL A 74 -20.50 -12.53 -13.73
C VAL A 74 -20.22 -13.93 -14.29
N GLY A 75 -20.69 -14.21 -15.50
CA GLY A 75 -20.62 -15.51 -16.15
C GLY A 75 -19.27 -15.88 -16.77
N SER A 76 -18.41 -14.90 -17.07
CA SER A 76 -17.11 -15.16 -17.71
C SER A 76 -15.96 -14.32 -17.15
N ASP A 77 -14.72 -14.69 -17.49
CA ASP A 77 -13.51 -14.01 -17.02
C ASP A 77 -13.30 -12.61 -17.63
N SER A 78 -13.92 -12.38 -18.80
CA SER A 78 -13.84 -11.12 -19.55
C SER A 78 -15.08 -10.23 -19.38
N GLU A 79 -16.12 -10.73 -18.72
CA GLU A 79 -17.33 -9.96 -18.45
C GLU A 79 -17.03 -8.87 -17.40
N PRO A 80 -17.30 -7.58 -17.71
CA PRO A 80 -17.07 -6.49 -16.78
C PRO A 80 -18.05 -6.51 -15.60
N PHE A 81 -17.58 -6.07 -14.44
CA PHE A 81 -18.41 -5.74 -13.28
C PHE A 81 -17.95 -4.41 -12.67
N ALA A 82 -18.90 -3.64 -12.15
CA ALA A 82 -18.62 -2.38 -11.46
C ALA A 82 -18.24 -2.61 -9.99
N LEU A 83 -17.38 -1.74 -9.47
CA LEU A 83 -17.09 -1.63 -8.05
C LEU A 83 -18.03 -0.62 -7.39
N GLU A 84 -18.65 -1.03 -6.30
CA GLU A 84 -19.66 -0.24 -5.60
C GLU A 84 -19.04 0.66 -4.54
N GLY A 85 -19.63 1.85 -4.38
CA GLY A 85 -19.32 2.78 -3.29
C GLY A 85 -17.94 3.42 -3.35
N LEU A 86 -17.29 3.47 -4.51
CA LEU A 86 -16.02 4.18 -4.71
C LEU A 86 -16.24 5.62 -5.19
N PRO A 87 -15.24 6.52 -5.04
CA PRO A 87 -15.30 7.88 -5.58
C PRO A 87 -15.58 7.96 -7.08
N ASP A 88 -14.99 7.05 -7.87
CA ASP A 88 -15.20 6.95 -9.31
C ASP A 88 -15.91 5.64 -9.68
N ARG A 89 -16.56 5.66 -10.86
CA ARG A 89 -17.09 4.44 -11.47
C ARG A 89 -15.94 3.62 -12.06
N ILE A 90 -15.54 2.58 -11.34
CA ILE A 90 -14.49 1.65 -11.75
C ILE A 90 -15.12 0.33 -12.19
N GLU A 91 -14.80 -0.10 -13.41
CA GLU A 91 -15.16 -1.43 -13.93
C GLU A 91 -13.91 -2.29 -14.06
N LEU A 92 -14.03 -3.55 -13.67
CA LEU A 92 -12.97 -4.55 -13.80
C LEU A 92 -13.54 -5.83 -14.39
N THR A 93 -12.67 -6.66 -14.96
CA THR A 93 -12.98 -8.04 -15.32
C THR A 93 -12.33 -9.00 -14.33
N ARG A 94 -12.76 -10.26 -14.29
CA ARG A 94 -12.14 -11.27 -13.40
C ARG A 94 -10.67 -11.47 -13.77
N SER A 95 -10.33 -11.44 -15.05
CA SER A 95 -8.96 -11.61 -15.55
C SER A 95 -8.00 -10.49 -15.12
N GLN A 96 -8.50 -9.29 -14.85
CA GLN A 96 -7.72 -8.16 -14.32
C GLN A 96 -7.45 -8.25 -12.82
N LEU A 97 -8.15 -9.11 -12.09
CA LEU A 97 -7.94 -9.26 -10.65
C LEU A 97 -6.63 -10.00 -10.35
N PRO A 98 -5.92 -9.62 -9.27
CA PRO A 98 -4.77 -10.38 -8.82
C PRO A 98 -5.12 -11.85 -8.58
N VAL A 99 -4.17 -12.77 -8.87
CA VAL A 99 -4.39 -14.22 -8.72
C VAL A 99 -4.97 -14.56 -7.35
N PHE A 100 -4.43 -13.97 -6.28
CA PHE A 100 -4.88 -14.22 -4.90
C PHE A 100 -6.30 -13.71 -4.59
N VAL A 101 -6.84 -12.76 -5.36
CA VAL A 101 -8.25 -12.35 -5.24
C VAL A 101 -9.15 -13.36 -5.99
N ARG A 102 -8.64 -13.95 -7.08
CA ARG A 102 -9.35 -14.97 -7.87
C ARG A 102 -9.37 -16.35 -7.20
N THR A 103 -8.22 -16.83 -6.73
CA THR A 103 -8.10 -18.11 -6.03
C THR A 103 -8.37 -17.92 -4.55
N ARG A 104 -9.39 -18.61 -4.06
CA ARG A 104 -9.81 -18.62 -2.66
C ARG A 104 -8.75 -19.31 -1.77
N THR A 105 -7.62 -18.67 -1.51
CA THR A 105 -6.74 -19.12 -0.42
C THR A 105 -7.30 -18.59 0.89
N GLU A 106 -7.59 -19.55 1.78
CA GLU A 106 -8.28 -19.41 3.06
C GLU A 106 -7.51 -18.58 4.08
N PHE A 107 -7.41 -17.26 3.90
CA PHE A 107 -6.83 -16.40 4.95
C PHE A 107 -7.60 -15.10 5.25
N PRO A 108 -8.94 -14.98 5.03
CA PRO A 108 -9.63 -13.72 5.25
C PRO A 108 -9.74 -13.32 6.74
N GLY A 109 -9.75 -14.28 7.68
CA GLY A 109 -10.00 -14.00 9.09
C GLY A 109 -8.81 -13.43 9.86
N LYS A 110 -7.59 -13.95 9.65
CA LYS A 110 -6.40 -13.49 10.39
C LYS A 110 -5.91 -12.12 9.95
N SER A 111 -6.05 -11.79 8.66
CA SER A 111 -5.53 -10.55 8.07
C SER A 111 -6.28 -9.30 8.56
N MET A 112 -7.61 -9.37 8.69
CA MET A 112 -8.40 -8.20 9.13
C MET A 112 -8.17 -7.85 10.59
N ARG A 113 -8.05 -8.85 11.48
CA ARG A 113 -7.76 -8.63 12.91
C ARG A 113 -6.36 -8.03 13.11
N ALA A 114 -5.38 -8.52 12.35
CA ALA A 114 -4.03 -7.97 12.37
C ALA A 114 -3.96 -6.50 11.91
N GLU A 115 -4.80 -6.09 10.95
CA GLU A 115 -4.93 -4.68 10.58
C GLU A 115 -5.55 -3.84 11.70
N GLN A 116 -6.63 -4.32 12.33
CA GLN A 116 -7.36 -3.60 13.39
C GLN A 116 -6.52 -3.39 14.67
N ASN A 117 -5.66 -4.35 15.00
CA ASN A 117 -4.78 -4.26 16.17
C ASN A 117 -3.53 -3.37 15.94
N SER A 118 -3.33 -2.84 14.74
CA SER A 118 -2.20 -1.95 14.46
C SER A 118 -2.47 -0.52 14.94
N PHE A 119 -1.40 0.22 15.20
CA PHE A 119 -1.48 1.66 15.47
C PHE A 119 -2.05 2.44 14.29
N GLY A 120 -1.84 1.94 13.07
CA GLY A 120 -2.25 2.52 11.80
C GLY A 120 -1.31 2.06 10.68
N GLN A 121 -1.39 2.72 9.54
CA GLN A 121 -0.69 2.29 8.33
C GLN A 121 0.11 3.43 7.70
N VAL A 122 1.33 3.16 7.29
CA VAL A 122 2.06 4.01 6.35
C VAL A 122 1.86 3.48 4.93
N VAL A 123 1.50 4.38 4.02
CA VAL A 123 1.15 4.08 2.63
C VAL A 123 2.20 4.70 1.73
N ASN A 124 2.76 3.92 0.80
CA ASN A 124 3.71 4.43 -0.19
C ASN A 124 3.00 5.17 -1.33
N SER A 125 2.34 6.27 -0.99
CA SER A 125 1.65 7.20 -1.89
C SER A 125 1.80 8.63 -1.34
N PHE A 126 1.26 9.63 -2.02
CA PHE A 126 1.17 11.01 -1.54
C PHE A 126 -0.21 11.60 -1.84
N TYR A 127 -0.65 12.54 -0.99
CA TYR A 127 -2.03 13.02 -0.99
C TYR A 127 -2.48 13.55 -2.36
N GLU A 128 -1.63 14.35 -3.00
CA GLU A 128 -1.91 15.03 -4.25
C GLU A 128 -2.09 14.05 -5.43
N LEU A 129 -1.58 12.82 -5.32
CA LEU A 129 -1.73 11.80 -6.36
C LEU A 129 -3.17 11.27 -6.46
N GLU A 130 -3.84 11.10 -5.31
CA GLU A 130 -5.10 10.37 -5.22
C GLU A 130 -6.03 10.91 -4.11
N PRO A 131 -6.30 12.24 -4.05
CA PRO A 131 -6.92 12.87 -2.89
C PRO A 131 -8.29 12.28 -2.54
N ALA A 132 -9.14 12.02 -3.56
CA ALA A 132 -10.46 11.42 -3.34
C ALA A 132 -10.38 10.03 -2.68
N TYR A 133 -9.36 9.23 -3.02
CA TYR A 133 -9.17 7.91 -2.43
C TYR A 133 -8.49 7.96 -1.08
N VAL A 134 -7.64 8.97 -0.80
CA VAL A 134 -7.11 9.19 0.55
C VAL A 134 -8.24 9.54 1.51
N GLU A 135 -9.11 10.46 1.12
CA GLU A 135 -10.26 10.86 1.94
C GLU A 135 -11.24 9.70 2.13
N TYR A 136 -11.50 8.92 1.07
CA TYR A 136 -12.30 7.70 1.20
C TYR A 136 -11.68 6.70 2.18
N TYR A 137 -10.37 6.45 2.04
CA TYR A 137 -9.64 5.49 2.88
C TYR A 137 -9.64 5.90 4.35
N ARG A 138 -9.40 7.18 4.64
CA ARG A 138 -9.38 7.71 6.01
C ARG A 138 -10.78 7.79 6.62
N ASN A 139 -11.75 8.34 5.88
CA ASN A 139 -13.03 8.72 6.45
C ASN A 139 -14.10 7.63 6.29
N GLN A 140 -14.24 7.06 5.09
CA GLN A 140 -15.28 6.06 4.81
C GLN A 140 -14.86 4.68 5.30
N MET A 141 -13.59 4.31 5.14
CA MET A 141 -13.06 3.04 5.64
C MET A 141 -12.52 3.13 7.08
N GLY A 142 -12.48 4.33 7.67
CA GLY A 142 -12.00 4.56 9.04
C GLY A 142 -10.53 4.18 9.26
N LYS A 143 -9.71 4.20 8.20
CA LYS A 143 -8.31 3.76 8.28
C LYS A 143 -7.41 4.91 8.70
N LYS A 144 -6.68 4.72 9.80
CA LYS A 144 -5.60 5.63 10.19
C LYS A 144 -4.39 5.40 9.28
N ALA A 145 -4.13 6.35 8.38
CA ALA A 145 -3.14 6.19 7.32
C ALA A 145 -2.31 7.45 7.12
N TRP A 146 -1.00 7.30 6.99
CA TRP A 146 -0.03 8.36 6.66
C TRP A 146 0.65 8.04 5.34
N LEU A 147 0.66 8.98 4.42
CA LEU A 147 1.20 8.85 3.08
C LEU A 147 2.64 9.34 3.09
N ILE A 148 3.59 8.43 2.89
CA ILE A 148 5.03 8.69 3.06
C ILE A 148 5.80 8.60 1.74
N GLY A 149 5.08 8.65 0.62
CA GLY A 149 5.60 8.39 -0.71
C GLY A 149 5.88 9.65 -1.54
N PRO A 150 6.45 9.46 -2.73
CA PRO A 150 6.95 8.21 -3.24
C PRO A 150 8.41 7.98 -2.82
N ARG A 151 8.72 6.77 -2.36
CA ARG A 151 10.11 6.37 -2.10
C ARG A 151 10.85 6.18 -3.44
N LYS A 152 12.11 6.62 -3.51
CA LYS A 152 12.98 6.36 -4.68
C LYS A 152 13.04 4.84 -4.96
N ILE A 153 12.60 4.45 -6.15
CA ILE A 153 12.63 3.07 -6.64
C ILE A 153 13.78 2.92 -7.63
N VAL A 154 14.50 1.80 -7.56
CA VAL A 154 15.56 1.47 -8.52
C VAL A 154 14.93 0.81 -9.73
N VAL A 155 15.13 1.41 -10.91
CA VAL A 155 14.61 0.88 -12.18
C VAL A 155 15.78 0.24 -12.96
N GLY A 156 15.59 -0.99 -13.43
CA GLY A 156 16.60 -1.70 -14.20
C GLY A 156 16.89 -1.04 -15.55
N ARG A 157 18.15 -1.11 -16.01
CA ARG A 157 18.63 -0.50 -17.26
C ARG A 157 17.72 -0.81 -18.45
N ASP A 158 17.27 -2.05 -18.61
CA ASP A 158 16.46 -2.47 -19.76
C ASP A 158 15.13 -1.72 -19.84
N LYS A 159 14.49 -1.48 -18.68
CA LYS A 159 13.25 -0.70 -18.60
C LYS A 159 13.50 0.77 -18.94
N VAL A 160 14.63 1.32 -18.47
CA VAL A 160 15.04 2.70 -18.80
C VAL A 160 15.30 2.81 -20.30
N GLU A 161 16.04 1.88 -20.89
CA GLU A 161 16.35 1.89 -22.32
C GLU A 161 15.09 1.78 -23.19
N ALA A 162 14.16 0.89 -22.83
CA ALA A 162 12.89 0.75 -23.54
C ALA A 162 12.06 2.05 -23.46
N ALA A 163 11.99 2.67 -22.29
CA ALA A 163 11.29 3.95 -22.12
C ALA A 163 11.94 5.06 -22.95
N VAL A 164 13.28 5.19 -22.91
CA VAL A 164 14.02 6.17 -23.70
C VAL A 164 13.80 5.97 -25.19
N LYS A 165 13.90 4.74 -25.71
CA LYS A 165 13.62 4.44 -27.12
C LYS A 165 12.21 4.89 -27.54
N LYS A 166 11.20 4.68 -26.69
CA LYS A 166 9.82 5.13 -26.94
C LYS A 166 9.71 6.66 -26.97
N LEU A 167 10.40 7.35 -26.05
CA LEU A 167 10.37 8.81 -25.95
C LEU A 167 11.12 9.51 -27.09
N MET A 168 12.17 8.88 -27.62
CA MET A 168 12.95 9.39 -28.75
C MET A 168 12.22 9.30 -30.10
N GLY A 169 11.03 8.70 -30.15
CA GLY A 169 10.23 8.56 -31.37
C GLY A 169 9.56 9.84 -31.87
N GLY A 170 9.62 10.94 -31.11
CA GLY A 170 9.07 12.25 -31.50
C GLY A 170 7.55 12.28 -31.76
N SER A 171 6.81 11.26 -31.31
CA SER A 171 5.37 11.23 -31.44
C SER A 171 4.70 12.16 -30.44
N GLU A 172 3.49 12.63 -30.75
CA GLU A 172 2.66 13.41 -29.83
C GLU A 172 2.45 12.66 -28.49
N GLU A 173 2.31 11.33 -28.55
CA GLU A 173 2.26 10.48 -27.35
C GLU A 173 3.55 10.57 -26.52
N ALA A 174 4.73 10.58 -27.16
CA ALA A 174 6.02 10.69 -26.49
C ALA A 174 6.20 12.05 -25.80
N GLU A 175 5.77 13.13 -26.46
CA GLU A 175 5.79 14.47 -25.88
C GLU A 175 4.83 14.58 -24.68
N MET A 176 3.61 14.05 -24.82
CA MET A 176 2.61 14.02 -23.75
C MET A 176 3.10 13.19 -22.54
N MET A 177 3.71 12.03 -22.79
CA MET A 177 4.33 11.22 -21.74
C MET A 177 5.46 11.97 -21.03
N THR A 178 6.32 12.67 -21.79
CA THR A 178 7.42 13.47 -21.24
C THR A 178 6.91 14.62 -20.37
N ARG A 179 5.90 15.36 -20.84
CA ARG A 179 5.28 16.46 -20.09
C ARG A 179 4.68 15.97 -18.77
N ARG A 180 3.87 14.91 -18.82
CA ARG A 180 3.27 14.30 -17.63
C ARG A 180 4.33 13.79 -16.64
N ALA A 181 5.40 13.18 -17.14
CA ALA A 181 6.49 12.70 -16.29
C ALA A 181 7.20 13.85 -15.56
N LYS A 182 7.44 14.98 -16.24
CA LYS A 182 8.01 16.20 -15.63
C LYS A 182 7.09 16.77 -14.55
N GLU A 183 5.82 16.98 -14.87
CA GLU A 183 4.82 17.48 -13.92
C GLU A 183 4.72 16.58 -12.69
N LEU A 184 4.72 15.25 -12.88
CA LEU A 184 4.68 14.30 -11.77
C LEU A 184 5.98 14.31 -10.95
N ALA A 185 7.14 14.48 -11.58
CA ALA A 185 8.43 14.55 -10.90
C ALA A 185 8.56 15.83 -10.05
N GLU A 186 8.10 16.97 -10.57
CA GLU A 186 8.06 18.24 -9.83
C GLU A 186 7.15 18.14 -8.62
N ARG A 187 5.91 17.64 -8.79
CA ARG A 187 4.98 17.41 -7.68
C ARG A 187 5.53 16.44 -6.65
N THR A 188 6.11 15.33 -7.12
CA THR A 188 6.76 14.33 -6.25
C THR A 188 7.86 14.94 -5.40
N THR A 189 8.67 15.83 -6.00
CA THR A 189 9.77 16.49 -5.29
C THR A 189 9.23 17.41 -4.20
N SER A 190 8.23 18.23 -4.49
CA SER A 190 7.65 19.16 -3.50
C SER A 190 6.97 18.46 -2.33
N VAL A 191 6.40 17.27 -2.51
CA VAL A 191 5.66 16.58 -1.43
C VAL A 191 6.57 15.89 -0.40
N VAL A 192 7.81 15.58 -0.77
CA VAL A 192 8.79 14.93 0.12
C VAL A 192 9.78 15.90 0.76
N GLU A 193 9.83 17.15 0.28
CA GLU A 193 10.60 18.23 0.89
C GLU A 193 9.98 18.71 2.21
N GLU A 194 10.74 19.46 3.01
CA GLU A 194 10.27 19.99 4.30
C GLU A 194 8.97 20.79 4.11
N ARG A 195 7.96 20.52 4.95
CA ARG A 195 6.58 21.04 4.88
C ARG A 195 5.71 20.47 3.75
N GLY A 196 6.23 19.57 2.91
CA GLY A 196 5.45 18.82 1.94
C GLY A 196 4.45 17.88 2.60
N SER A 197 3.40 17.48 1.87
CA SER A 197 2.32 16.65 2.43
C SER A 197 2.82 15.34 3.05
N SER A 198 3.79 14.68 2.41
CA SER A 198 4.35 13.42 2.91
C SER A 198 5.30 13.65 4.08
N TRP A 199 6.01 14.77 4.11
CA TRP A 199 6.79 15.19 5.28
C TRP A 199 5.90 15.41 6.50
N ASN A 200 4.80 16.14 6.32
CA ASN A 200 3.84 16.42 7.39
C ASN A 200 3.19 15.14 7.92
N ASP A 201 2.89 14.18 7.04
CA ASP A 201 2.35 12.87 7.44
C ASP A 201 3.37 12.05 8.26
N VAL A 202 4.67 12.13 7.94
CA VAL A 202 5.74 11.53 8.76
C VAL A 202 5.85 12.20 10.12
N GLU A 203 5.83 13.54 10.17
CA GLU A 203 5.87 14.29 11.43
C GLU A 203 4.66 13.98 12.33
N ALA A 204 3.46 13.91 11.74
CA ALA A 204 2.24 13.52 12.42
C ALA A 204 2.36 12.11 13.00
N LEU A 205 2.79 11.12 12.21
CA LEU A 205 3.02 9.76 12.69
C LEU A 205 3.99 9.72 13.88
N ILE A 206 5.13 10.39 13.77
CA ILE A 206 6.13 10.44 14.84
C ILE A 206 5.56 11.12 16.09
N GLY A 207 4.84 12.23 15.92
CA GLY A 207 4.21 12.97 17.01
C GLY A 207 3.17 12.14 17.76
N GLU A 208 2.33 11.42 17.01
CA GLU A 208 1.30 10.55 17.57
C GLU A 208 1.87 9.29 18.25
N LEU A 209 2.92 8.68 17.69
CA LEU A 209 3.63 7.58 18.37
C LEU A 209 4.22 8.05 19.70
N LYS A 210 4.88 9.22 19.70
CA LYS A 210 5.46 9.83 20.92
C LYS A 210 4.42 10.18 21.98
N SER A 211 3.23 10.62 21.59
CA SER A 211 2.17 10.97 22.55
C SER A 211 1.63 9.74 23.28
N CYS A 212 1.52 8.60 22.59
CA CYS A 212 1.15 7.33 23.22
C CYS A 212 2.20 6.82 24.21
N TRP A 213 3.48 7.13 24.00
CA TRP A 213 4.55 6.73 24.93
C TRP A 213 4.59 7.58 26.20
N LYS A 214 4.19 8.85 26.15
CA LYS A 214 4.09 9.72 27.35
C LYS A 214 2.94 9.35 28.29
N GLN A 215 2.05 8.46 27.86
CA GLN A 215 0.89 8.00 28.64
C GLN A 215 1.10 6.61 29.28
N LYS A 216 2.27 5.98 29.06
CA LYS A 216 2.71 4.76 29.75
C LYS A 216 3.62 5.13 30.91
#